data_AF-A0AAW7P3V4-F1
#
_entry.id   AF-A0AAW7P3V4-F1
#
_cell.length_a   1.000
_cell.length_b   1.000
_cell.length_c   1.000
_cell.angle_alpha   90.00
_cell.angle_beta   90.00
_cell.angle_gamma   90.00
#
_symmetry.space_group_name_H-M   'P 1'
#
loop_
_entity.id
_entity.type
_entity.pdbx_description
1 polymer ?
#
loop_
_entity_poly.entity_id
_entity_poly.type
_entity_poly.pdbx_seq_one_letter_code
_entity_poly.pdbx_strand_id
1 'polypeptide(L)'
;MLEYKETSIFCYQLVEYDGKRFLLDASTMKPKLYYWGLPTEAITVEMMEVDKKVEIPGTPINKINGGTAAIIVQPFVGAVYSLLKNRFSEYAISQQIFLKIVLFVVAMLISFVLFRFSIEKARKKVKNLFPTARKRYRVTFKPIPERKQIFDAHLLNVVLLACLAMYLFNNNGQEGIFLVIGGIFTAFLLTFEFGKVPVLLGAKTGNLRLDSVEEIVIEKSN
;
A
#
# COMPACT_ATOMS: atom_id res chain seq x y z
N MET A 1 -11.17 11.20 -21.50
CA MET A 1 -11.37 10.11 -20.51
C MET A 1 -10.00 9.57 -20.13
N LEU A 2 -9.76 9.20 -18.87
CA LEU A 2 -8.49 8.59 -18.45
C LEU A 2 -8.53 7.09 -18.72
N GLU A 3 -7.59 6.58 -19.52
CA GLU A 3 -7.46 5.15 -19.76
C GLU A 3 -6.34 4.58 -18.89
N TYR A 4 -6.68 3.62 -18.03
CA TYR A 4 -5.75 3.03 -17.07
C TYR A 4 -5.20 1.70 -17.58
N LYS A 5 -3.87 1.56 -17.56
CA LYS A 5 -3.14 0.33 -17.86
C LYS A 5 -2.34 -0.11 -16.65
N GLU A 6 -2.36 -1.41 -16.37
CA GLU A 6 -1.59 -1.96 -15.24
C GLU A 6 -0.09 -1.92 -15.52
N THR A 7 0.69 -1.78 -14.44
CA THR A 7 2.15 -1.82 -14.49
C THR A 7 2.67 -2.73 -13.37
N SER A 8 3.88 -3.25 -13.54
CA SER A 8 4.57 -4.00 -12.48
C SER A 8 5.17 -3.14 -11.38
N ILE A 9 5.18 -1.81 -11.53
CA ILE A 9 5.89 -0.91 -10.63
C ILE A 9 4.98 -0.57 -9.45
N PHE A 10 5.37 -0.94 -8.22
CA PHE A 10 4.57 -0.72 -7.00
C PHE A 10 4.06 0.73 -6.87
N CYS A 11 2.79 0.94 -6.51
CA CYS A 11 2.09 2.25 -6.45
C CYS A 11 1.93 3.05 -7.76
N TYR A 12 2.57 2.68 -8.88
CA TYR A 12 2.47 3.42 -10.14
C TYR A 12 1.47 2.83 -11.14
N GLN A 13 0.77 3.66 -11.90
CA GLN A 13 -0.14 3.22 -12.96
C GLN A 13 0.13 3.98 -14.25
N LEU A 14 0.02 3.29 -15.39
CA LEU A 14 0.09 3.95 -16.67
C LEU A 14 -1.29 4.51 -16.99
N VAL A 15 -1.35 5.77 -17.36
CA VAL A 15 -2.58 6.48 -17.70
C VAL A 15 -2.40 7.18 -19.04
N GLU A 16 -3.36 7.02 -19.94
CA GLU A 16 -3.43 7.78 -21.19
C GLU A 16 -4.48 8.89 -21.07
N TYR A 17 -4.08 10.11 -21.40
CA TYR A 17 -4.92 11.31 -21.37
C TYR A 17 -4.50 12.25 -22.50
N ASP A 18 -5.47 12.74 -23.27
CA ASP A 18 -5.24 13.72 -24.35
C ASP A 18 -4.10 13.32 -25.30
N GLY A 19 -4.06 12.04 -25.68
CA GLY A 19 -3.03 11.49 -26.57
C GLY A 19 -1.62 11.38 -25.96
N LYS A 20 -1.42 11.77 -24.68
CA LYS A 20 -0.17 11.64 -23.94
C LYS A 20 -0.22 10.47 -22.95
N ARG A 21 0.95 9.96 -22.58
CA ARG A 21 1.10 8.91 -21.57
C ARG A 21 1.65 9.51 -20.28
N PHE A 22 1.09 9.07 -19.17
CA PHE A 22 1.46 9.50 -17.84
C PHE A 22 1.69 8.29 -16.95
N LEU A 23 2.63 8.41 -16.02
CA LEU A 23 2.77 7.49 -14.91
C LEU A 23 2.17 8.16 -13.66
N LEU A 24 0.99 7.70 -13.27
CA LEU A 24 0.28 8.13 -12.07
C LEU A 24 0.89 7.46 -10.83
N ASP A 25 1.21 8.25 -9.82
CA ASP A 25 1.77 7.80 -8.54
C ASP A 25 0.68 7.78 -7.47
N ALA A 26 0.06 6.62 -7.26
CA ALA A 26 -1.02 6.48 -6.28
C ALA A 26 -0.54 6.74 -4.84
N SER A 27 0.77 6.63 -4.55
CA SER A 27 1.31 6.90 -3.21
C SER A 27 1.19 8.38 -2.81
N THR A 28 1.08 9.27 -3.80
CA THR A 28 0.94 10.73 -3.63
C THR A 28 -0.48 11.18 -3.41
N MET A 29 -1.45 10.27 -3.46
CA MET A 29 -2.86 10.60 -3.29
C MET A 29 -3.14 11.34 -1.97
N LYS A 30 -3.93 12.40 -2.04
CA LYS A 30 -4.45 13.16 -0.90
C LYS A 30 -5.91 13.56 -1.14
N PRO A 31 -6.77 13.60 -0.10
CA PRO A 31 -6.56 13.06 1.23
C PRO A 31 -6.74 11.53 1.25
N LYS A 32 -5.92 10.82 2.03
CA LYS A 32 -6.01 9.35 2.18
C LYS A 32 -7.25 8.90 2.95
N LEU A 33 -7.77 9.81 3.77
CA LEU A 33 -8.97 9.65 4.58
C LEU A 33 -10.24 9.35 3.76
N TYR A 34 -10.25 9.68 2.46
CA TYR A 34 -11.38 9.33 1.58
C TYR A 34 -11.72 7.82 1.62
N TYR A 35 -10.72 6.94 1.73
CA TYR A 35 -10.95 5.49 1.81
C TYR A 35 -11.33 5.00 3.21
N TRP A 36 -11.22 5.87 4.21
CA TRP A 36 -11.67 5.62 5.58
C TRP A 36 -13.16 6.00 5.75
N GLY A 37 -13.90 6.15 4.65
CA GLY A 37 -15.32 6.51 4.67
C GLY A 37 -15.59 7.96 5.03
N LEU A 38 -14.56 8.80 5.13
CA LEU A 38 -14.73 10.23 5.40
C LEU A 38 -15.15 10.97 4.12
N PRO A 39 -16.13 11.88 4.21
CA PRO A 39 -16.51 12.72 3.08
C PRO A 39 -15.33 13.64 2.74
N THR A 40 -14.97 13.68 1.46
CA THR A 40 -13.91 14.56 0.96
C THR A 40 -14.38 15.21 -0.33
N GLU A 41 -14.19 16.51 -0.48
CA GLU A 41 -14.70 17.23 -1.64
C GLU A 41 -13.85 17.01 -2.90
N ALA A 42 -12.55 16.79 -2.71
CA ALA A 42 -11.60 16.58 -3.81
C ALA A 42 -10.47 15.63 -3.40
N ILE A 43 -10.02 14.85 -4.37
CA ILE A 43 -8.89 13.93 -4.28
C ILE A 43 -7.86 14.34 -5.32
N THR A 44 -6.65 14.62 -4.89
CA THR A 44 -5.52 14.96 -5.76
C THR A 44 -4.55 13.79 -5.83
N VAL A 45 -4.06 13.47 -7.02
CA VAL A 45 -3.00 12.48 -7.25
C VAL A 45 -1.98 13.07 -8.22
N GLU A 46 -0.69 12.84 -8.00
CA GLU A 46 0.35 13.29 -8.92
C GLU A 46 0.60 12.24 -10.01
N MET A 47 0.88 12.72 -11.22
CA MET A 47 1.36 11.91 -12.33
C MET A 47 2.50 12.61 -13.05
N MET A 48 3.34 11.85 -13.75
CA MET A 48 4.43 12.40 -14.54
C MET A 48 4.28 12.00 -16.00
N GLU A 49 4.55 12.91 -16.92
CA GLU A 49 4.51 12.61 -18.36
C GLU A 49 5.69 11.71 -18.74
N VAL A 50 5.39 10.65 -19.49
CA VAL A 50 6.38 9.66 -19.95
C VAL A 50 6.38 9.58 -21.47
N ASP A 51 7.57 9.41 -22.05
CA ASP A 51 7.72 9.26 -23.50
C ASP A 51 7.06 7.94 -23.96
N LYS A 52 6.29 8.01 -25.04
CA LYS A 52 5.65 6.84 -25.67
C LYS A 52 6.65 5.77 -26.11
N LYS A 53 7.91 6.15 -26.36
CA LYS A 53 8.98 5.26 -26.83
C LYS A 53 9.56 4.36 -25.73
N VAL A 54 9.35 4.68 -24.46
CA VAL A 54 9.91 3.89 -23.36
C VAL A 54 8.97 2.73 -23.04
N GLU A 55 9.51 1.51 -23.06
CA GLU A 55 8.77 0.31 -22.69
C GLU A 55 8.50 0.30 -21.19
N ILE A 56 7.22 0.38 -20.82
CA ILE A 56 6.80 0.34 -19.42
C ILE A 56 6.62 -1.14 -19.06
N PRO A 57 7.32 -1.64 -18.03
CA PRO A 57 7.20 -3.04 -17.66
C PRO A 57 5.76 -3.29 -17.16
N GLY A 58 4.97 -3.98 -18.00
CA GLY A 58 3.65 -4.50 -17.63
C GLY A 58 3.76 -5.46 -16.45
N THR A 59 2.65 -5.75 -15.76
CA THR A 59 2.64 -6.73 -14.67
C THR A 59 3.08 -8.09 -15.24
N PRO A 60 4.28 -8.63 -14.91
CA PRO A 60 4.62 -9.96 -15.36
C PRO A 60 3.62 -10.90 -14.68
N ILE A 61 2.86 -11.66 -15.47
CA ILE A 61 2.08 -12.81 -14.97
C ILE A 61 3.09 -13.94 -14.71
N ASN A 62 4.06 -13.69 -13.83
CA ASN A 62 4.88 -14.75 -13.30
C ASN A 62 3.99 -15.48 -12.30
N LYS A 63 3.31 -16.49 -12.82
CA LYS A 63 2.46 -17.43 -12.10
C LYS A 63 3.35 -18.27 -11.18
N ILE A 64 3.92 -17.65 -10.14
CA ILE A 64 4.44 -18.39 -9.01
C ILE A 64 3.20 -19.03 -8.41
N ASN A 65 3.03 -20.34 -8.62
CA ASN A 65 1.90 -21.05 -8.05
C ASN A 65 1.90 -20.82 -6.53
N GLY A 66 0.71 -20.57 -5.96
CA GLY A 66 0.58 -20.27 -4.53
C GLY A 66 1.26 -21.32 -3.63
N GLY A 67 1.29 -22.58 -4.07
CA GLY A 67 2.03 -23.66 -3.41
C GLY A 67 3.55 -23.48 -3.44
N THR A 68 4.13 -23.04 -4.56
CA THR A 68 5.57 -22.75 -4.67
C THR A 68 5.97 -21.57 -3.80
N ALA A 69 5.14 -20.53 -3.73
CA ALA A 69 5.36 -19.40 -2.83
C ALA A 69 5.28 -19.84 -1.35
N ALA A 70 4.31 -20.68 -1.00
CA ALA A 70 4.16 -21.20 0.36
C ALA A 70 5.38 -22.02 0.82
N ILE A 71 5.91 -22.90 -0.05
CA ILE A 71 7.09 -23.73 0.24
C ILE A 71 8.34 -22.86 0.50
N ILE A 72 8.51 -21.76 -0.22
CA ILE A 72 9.65 -20.85 -0.05
C ILE A 72 9.54 -20.06 1.26
N VAL A 73 8.32 -19.65 1.63
CA VAL A 73 8.07 -18.77 2.78
C VAL A 73 7.99 -19.55 4.10
N GLN A 74 7.57 -20.81 4.08
CA GLN A 74 7.39 -21.63 5.27
C GLN A 74 8.64 -21.76 6.17
N PRO A 75 9.85 -22.05 5.65
CA PRO A 75 11.06 -22.14 6.47
C PRO A 75 11.38 -20.82 7.18
N PHE A 76 11.17 -19.70 6.50
CA PHE A 76 11.39 -18.37 7.07
C PHE A 76 10.40 -18.08 8.20
N VAL A 77 9.11 -18.35 7.98
CA VAL A 77 8.07 -18.19 9.02
C VAL A 77 8.35 -19.10 10.21
N GLY A 78 8.76 -20.35 9.98
CA GLY A 78 9.12 -21.30 11.03
C GLY A 78 10.32 -20.85 11.86
N ALA A 79 11.37 -20.31 11.21
CA ALA A 79 12.54 -19.77 11.91
C ALA A 79 12.19 -18.56 12.78
N VAL A 80 11.43 -17.61 12.24
CA VAL A 80 10.96 -16.43 12.99
C VAL A 80 10.08 -16.86 14.16
N TYR A 81 9.15 -17.78 13.95
CA TYR A 81 8.28 -18.30 15.01
C TYR A 81 9.08 -19.01 16.11
N SER A 82 10.05 -19.86 15.76
CA SER A 82 10.90 -20.56 16.72
C SER A 82 11.73 -19.59 17.57
N LEU A 83 12.33 -18.58 16.94
CA LEU A 83 13.06 -17.52 17.64
C LEU A 83 12.15 -16.75 18.60
N LEU A 84 10.96 -16.36 18.15
CA LEU A 84 9.98 -15.69 19.00
C LEU A 84 9.56 -16.60 20.16
N LYS A 85 9.20 -17.85 19.91
CA LYS A 85 8.79 -18.81 20.96
C LYS A 85 9.87 -19.00 22.02
N ASN A 86 11.12 -19.16 21.61
CA ASN A 86 12.25 -19.32 22.53
C ASN A 86 12.43 -18.07 23.40
N ARG A 87 12.40 -16.88 22.80
CA ARG A 87 12.48 -15.61 23.54
C ARG A 87 11.28 -15.38 24.46
N PHE A 88 10.08 -15.75 24.03
CA PHE A 88 8.87 -15.59 24.83
C PHE A 88 8.90 -16.49 26.08
N SER A 89 9.41 -17.71 25.92
CA SER A 89 9.61 -18.65 27.01
C SER A 89 10.73 -18.23 27.96
N GLU A 90 11.87 -17.78 27.42
CA GLU A 90 13.07 -17.40 28.18
C GLU A 90 12.81 -16.19 29.10
N TYR A 91 12.04 -15.21 28.65
CA TYR A 91 11.78 -13.97 29.41
C TYR A 91 10.38 -13.88 30.03
N ALA A 92 9.60 -14.97 30.04
CA ALA A 92 8.20 -14.98 30.49
C ALA A 92 7.33 -13.86 29.84
N ILE A 93 7.67 -13.47 28.61
CA ILE A 93 7.00 -12.38 27.84
C ILE A 93 5.50 -12.65 27.74
N SER A 94 5.14 -13.93 27.66
CA SER A 94 3.76 -14.40 27.58
C SER A 94 2.87 -13.86 28.72
N GLN A 95 3.43 -13.65 29.91
CA GLN A 95 2.70 -13.13 31.08
C GLN A 95 2.72 -11.59 31.16
N GLN A 96 3.62 -10.94 30.41
CA GLN A 96 3.83 -9.50 30.47
C GLN A 96 3.04 -8.78 29.37
N ILE A 97 1.83 -8.34 29.70
CA ILE A 97 0.95 -7.67 28.73
C ILE A 97 1.58 -6.40 28.13
N PHE A 98 2.35 -5.65 28.92
CA PHE A 98 3.06 -4.45 28.45
C PHE A 98 4.07 -4.78 27.36
N LEU A 99 4.89 -5.81 27.58
CA LEU A 99 5.90 -6.23 26.61
C LEU A 99 5.28 -6.77 25.32
N LYS A 100 4.14 -7.47 25.43
CA LYS A 100 3.35 -7.87 24.27
C LYS A 100 2.91 -6.65 23.45
N ILE A 101 2.28 -5.65 24.07
CA ILE A 101 1.85 -4.44 23.36
C ILE A 101 3.04 -3.79 22.63
N VAL A 102 4.18 -3.65 23.30
CA VAL A 102 5.41 -3.11 22.69
C VAL A 102 5.84 -3.94 21.48
N LEU A 103 5.89 -5.26 21.59
CA LEU A 103 6.26 -6.15 20.48
C LEU A 103 5.29 -6.04 19.31
N PHE A 104 3.98 -5.92 19.57
CA PHE A 104 2.98 -5.72 18.54
C PHE A 104 3.17 -4.40 17.80
N VAL A 105 3.45 -3.31 18.52
CA VAL A 105 3.80 -2.02 17.91
C VAL A 105 5.07 -2.11 17.09
N VAL A 106 6.12 -2.77 17.60
CA VAL A 106 7.38 -2.99 16.86
C VAL A 106 7.13 -3.75 15.56
N ALA A 107 6.31 -4.81 15.58
CA ALA A 107 5.96 -5.55 14.36
C ALA A 107 5.26 -4.65 13.32
N MET A 108 4.32 -3.81 13.75
CA MET A 108 3.67 -2.83 12.88
C MET A 108 4.67 -1.81 12.31
N LEU A 109 5.60 -1.32 13.13
CA LEU A 109 6.65 -0.40 12.70
C LEU A 109 7.58 -1.04 11.67
N ILE A 110 7.96 -2.30 11.84
CA ILE A 110 8.75 -3.06 10.85
C ILE A 110 7.99 -3.11 9.51
N SER A 111 6.71 -3.46 9.53
CA SER A 111 5.86 -3.47 8.33
C SER A 111 5.80 -2.09 7.67
N PHE A 112 5.69 -1.02 8.45
CA PHE A 112 5.72 0.35 7.94
C PHE A 112 7.06 0.71 7.29
N VAL A 113 8.19 0.37 7.90
CA VAL A 113 9.52 0.62 7.35
C VAL A 113 9.72 -0.15 6.04
N LEU A 114 9.35 -1.44 5.99
CA LEU A 114 9.42 -2.25 4.77
C LEU A 114 8.56 -1.69 3.65
N PHE A 115 7.37 -1.19 3.99
CA PHE A 115 6.49 -0.52 3.05
C PHE A 115 7.11 0.78 2.51
N ARG A 116 7.68 1.62 3.38
CA ARG A 116 8.39 2.86 2.97
C ARG A 116 9.58 2.55 2.06
N PHE A 117 10.34 1.52 2.38
CA PHE A 117 11.44 1.06 1.53
C PHE A 117 10.94 0.58 0.16
N SER A 118 9.80 -0.11 0.11
CA SER A 118 9.18 -0.55 -1.14
C SER A 118 8.74 0.62 -2.03
N ILE A 119 8.16 1.68 -1.45
CA ILE A 119 7.87 2.94 -2.18
C ILE A 119 9.16 3.54 -2.72
N GLU A 120 10.20 3.66 -1.89
CA GLU A 120 11.45 4.32 -2.29
C GLU A 120 12.15 3.54 -3.41
N LYS A 121 12.14 2.20 -3.33
CA LYS A 121 12.63 1.33 -4.39
C LYS A 121 11.84 1.51 -5.69
N ALA A 122 10.51 1.65 -5.60
CA ALA A 122 9.67 1.93 -6.76
C ALA A 122 9.99 3.30 -7.38
N ARG A 123 10.13 4.35 -6.57
CA ARG A 123 10.54 5.69 -7.01
C ARG A 123 11.89 5.70 -7.70
N LYS A 124 12.88 5.00 -7.12
CA LYS A 124 14.20 4.82 -7.74
C LYS A 124 14.11 4.09 -9.07
N LYS A 125 13.32 3.01 -9.15
CA LYS A 125 13.07 2.28 -10.40
C LYS A 125 12.45 3.19 -11.46
N VAL A 126 11.46 4.00 -11.09
CA VAL A 126 10.81 4.98 -11.98
C VAL A 126 11.80 6.03 -12.45
N LYS A 127 12.61 6.62 -11.56
CA LYS A 127 13.64 7.60 -11.91
C LYS A 127 14.67 7.03 -12.90
N ASN A 128 15.05 5.77 -12.73
CA ASN A 128 15.99 5.10 -13.63
C ASN A 128 15.37 4.76 -14.99
N LEU A 129 14.09 4.39 -15.04
CA LEU A 129 13.39 4.09 -16.30
C LEU A 129 13.01 5.36 -17.08
N PHE A 130 12.71 6.46 -16.38
CA PHE A 130 12.26 7.72 -16.98
C PHE A 130 13.12 8.90 -16.52
N PRO A 131 14.43 8.92 -16.82
CA PRO A 131 15.32 10.01 -16.40
C PRO A 131 14.95 11.36 -17.04
N THR A 132 14.22 11.33 -18.16
CA THR A 132 13.78 12.51 -18.92
C THR A 132 12.39 13.02 -18.52
N ALA A 133 11.65 12.30 -17.67
CA ALA A 133 10.33 12.71 -17.18
C ALA A 133 10.46 13.88 -16.20
N ARG A 134 10.44 15.11 -16.73
CA ARG A 134 10.57 16.35 -15.95
C ARG A 134 9.22 16.98 -15.60
N LYS A 135 8.21 16.77 -16.44
CA LYS A 135 6.89 17.38 -16.26
C LYS A 135 6.03 16.54 -15.32
N ARG A 136 5.57 17.18 -14.24
CA ARG A 136 4.65 16.60 -13.28
C ARG A 136 3.32 17.31 -13.37
N TYR A 137 2.25 16.57 -13.15
CA TYR A 137 0.89 17.06 -13.21
C TYR A 137 0.14 16.59 -11.97
N ARG A 138 -0.74 17.43 -11.46
CA ARG A 138 -1.70 17.11 -10.42
C ARG A 138 -3.03 16.82 -11.09
N VAL A 139 -3.59 15.65 -10.80
CA VAL A 139 -4.92 15.24 -11.24
C VAL A 139 -5.86 15.38 -10.08
N THR A 140 -6.94 16.13 -10.27
CA THR A 140 -7.99 16.33 -9.26
C THR A 140 -9.22 15.53 -9.65
N PHE A 141 -9.73 14.75 -8.71
CA PHE A 141 -10.96 13.98 -8.82
C PHE A 141 -11.99 14.49 -7.81
N LYS A 142 -13.24 14.62 -8.24
CA LYS A 142 -14.38 14.87 -7.35
C LYS A 142 -15.15 13.56 -7.14
N PRO A 143 -15.38 13.13 -5.89
CA PRO A 143 -16.22 11.97 -5.63
C PRO A 143 -17.69 12.29 -5.91
N ILE A 144 -18.45 11.29 -6.33
CA ILE A 144 -19.90 11.43 -6.59
C ILE A 144 -20.66 11.30 -5.25
N PRO A 145 -21.36 12.35 -4.78
CA PRO A 145 -21.96 12.37 -3.44
C PRO A 145 -23.07 11.33 -3.23
N GLU A 146 -23.77 10.90 -4.29
CA GLU A 146 -24.88 9.93 -4.22
C GLU A 146 -24.42 8.47 -4.12
N ARG A 147 -23.15 8.17 -4.47
CA ARG A 147 -22.58 6.83 -4.34
C ARG A 147 -22.10 6.67 -2.91
N LYS A 148 -22.82 5.90 -2.09
CA LYS A 148 -22.39 5.53 -0.75
C LYS A 148 -20.90 5.18 -0.76
N GLN A 149 -20.09 5.88 0.03
CA GLN A 149 -18.66 5.62 0.26
C GLN A 149 -18.46 4.28 1.01
N ILE A 150 -18.97 3.17 0.47
CA ILE A 150 -18.90 1.81 1.03
C ILE A 150 -17.53 1.23 0.70
N PHE A 151 -16.47 1.87 1.16
CA PHE A 151 -15.23 1.15 1.34
C PHE A 151 -15.05 0.94 2.83
N ASP A 152 -15.43 -0.25 3.28
CA ASP A 152 -15.48 -0.65 4.68
C ASP A 152 -14.06 -0.95 5.21
N ALA A 153 -13.15 0.01 5.08
CA ALA A 153 -11.81 -0.07 5.66
C ALA A 153 -11.88 -0.25 7.18
N HIS A 154 -13.00 0.13 7.82
CA HIS A 154 -13.30 -0.20 9.20
C HIS A 154 -13.29 -1.71 9.46
N LEU A 155 -13.88 -2.52 8.56
CA LEU A 155 -13.87 -3.98 8.68
C LEU A 155 -12.44 -4.57 8.65
N LEU A 156 -11.54 -3.95 7.89
CA LEU A 156 -10.13 -4.34 7.88
C LEU A 156 -9.44 -4.02 9.23
N ASN A 157 -9.71 -2.85 9.84
CA ASN A 157 -9.16 -2.50 11.15
C ASN A 157 -9.67 -3.43 12.27
N VAL A 158 -10.90 -3.94 12.17
CA VAL A 158 -11.46 -4.92 13.11
C VAL A 158 -10.62 -6.21 13.13
N VAL A 159 -10.13 -6.67 11.98
CA VAL A 159 -9.27 -7.86 11.89
C VAL A 159 -7.93 -7.64 12.61
N LEU A 160 -7.33 -6.45 12.47
CA LEU A 160 -6.09 -6.13 13.18
C LEU A 160 -6.31 -6.07 14.70
N LEU A 161 -7.43 -5.50 15.14
CA LEU A 161 -7.82 -5.48 16.56
C LEU A 161 -8.06 -6.90 17.10
N ALA A 162 -8.70 -7.78 16.32
CA ALA A 162 -8.88 -9.18 16.68
C ALA A 162 -7.52 -9.91 16.81
N CYS A 163 -6.57 -9.66 15.90
CA CYS A 163 -5.22 -10.21 16.00
C CYS A 163 -4.51 -9.73 17.28
N LEU A 164 -4.64 -8.46 17.63
CA LEU A 164 -4.10 -7.90 18.88
C LEU A 164 -4.74 -8.58 20.10
N ALA A 165 -6.07 -8.70 20.13
CA ALA A 165 -6.77 -9.34 21.24
C ALA A 165 -6.32 -10.80 21.43
N MET A 166 -6.29 -11.58 20.35
CA MET A 166 -5.84 -12.98 20.38
C MET A 166 -4.38 -13.11 20.84
N TYR A 167 -3.52 -12.15 20.47
CA TYR A 167 -2.13 -12.11 20.91
C TYR A 167 -1.97 -11.77 22.41
N LEU A 168 -2.77 -10.83 22.92
CA LEU A 168 -2.70 -10.39 24.31
C LEU A 168 -3.28 -11.43 25.28
N PHE A 169 -4.43 -12.02 24.96
CA PHE A 169 -5.17 -12.89 25.87
C PHE A 169 -4.74 -14.37 25.83
N ASN A 170 -3.90 -14.76 24.88
CA ASN A 170 -3.34 -16.11 24.82
C ASN A 170 -1.93 -16.15 25.40
N ASN A 171 -1.69 -17.06 26.36
CA ASN A 171 -0.44 -17.14 27.13
C ASN A 171 0.24 -18.52 27.04
N ASN A 172 -0.03 -19.27 25.96
CA ASN A 172 0.42 -20.65 25.81
C ASN A 172 1.72 -20.81 24.97
N GLY A 173 2.39 -19.71 24.64
CA GLY A 173 3.59 -19.64 23.82
C GLY A 173 3.34 -19.70 22.31
N GLN A 174 2.11 -19.99 21.86
CA GLN A 174 1.74 -19.97 20.43
C GLN A 174 1.30 -18.59 19.96
N GLU A 175 1.07 -17.64 20.88
CA GLU A 175 0.55 -16.31 20.56
C GLU A 175 1.44 -15.54 19.58
N GLY A 176 2.74 -15.85 19.51
CA GLY A 176 3.67 -15.26 18.55
C GLY A 176 3.22 -15.39 17.08
N ILE A 177 2.36 -16.36 16.74
CA ILE A 177 1.78 -16.44 15.40
C ILE A 177 0.86 -15.27 15.07
N PHE A 178 0.08 -14.77 16.05
CA PHE A 178 -0.80 -13.62 15.87
C PHE A 178 -0.01 -12.33 15.69
N LEU A 179 1.19 -12.24 16.29
CA LEU A 179 2.13 -11.15 16.05
C LEU A 179 2.60 -11.14 14.58
N VAL A 180 2.98 -12.30 14.05
CA VAL A 180 3.40 -12.43 12.63
C VAL A 180 2.25 -12.12 11.69
N ILE A 181 1.06 -12.67 11.94
CA ILE A 181 -0.15 -12.41 11.14
C ILE A 181 -0.50 -10.92 11.18
N GLY A 182 -0.50 -10.29 12.35
CA GLY A 182 -0.76 -8.86 12.51
C GLY A 182 0.25 -8.00 11.75
N GLY A 183 1.53 -8.38 11.75
CA GLY A 183 2.56 -7.72 10.96
C GLY A 183 2.32 -7.82 9.45
N ILE A 184 2.05 -9.02 8.94
CA ILE A 184 1.73 -9.26 7.51
C ILE A 184 0.48 -8.48 7.11
N PHE A 185 -0.56 -8.54 7.93
CA PHE A 185 -1.81 -7.84 7.68
C PHE A 185 -1.61 -6.33 7.68
N THR A 186 -0.80 -5.78 8.59
CA THR A 186 -0.43 -4.35 8.57
C THR A 186 0.27 -3.97 7.26
N ALA A 187 1.19 -4.78 6.76
CA ALA A 187 1.85 -4.53 5.47
C ALA A 187 0.85 -4.58 4.30
N PHE A 188 -0.14 -5.48 4.36
CA PHE A 188 -1.24 -5.54 3.41
C PHE A 188 -2.11 -4.28 3.45
N LEU A 189 -2.50 -3.80 4.65
CA LEU A 189 -3.27 -2.56 4.82
C LEU A 189 -2.54 -1.35 4.26
N LEU A 190 -1.26 -1.19 4.59
CA LEU A 190 -0.44 -0.11 4.05
C LEU A 190 -0.37 -0.17 2.51
N THR A 191 -0.21 -1.37 1.96
CA THR A 191 -0.21 -1.57 0.50
C THR A 191 -1.57 -1.27 -0.12
N PHE A 192 -2.66 -1.61 0.56
CA PHE A 192 -4.00 -1.33 0.11
C PHE A 192 -4.30 0.17 0.13
N GLU A 193 -4.05 0.84 1.25
CA GLU A 193 -4.33 2.27 1.47
C GLU A 193 -3.48 3.20 0.61
N PHE A 194 -2.21 2.87 0.42
CA PHE A 194 -1.24 3.72 -0.28
C PHE A 194 -0.88 3.18 -1.68
N GLY A 195 -1.48 2.06 -2.07
CA GLY A 195 -1.26 1.42 -3.36
C GLY A 195 -2.17 1.93 -4.46
N LYS A 196 -2.15 1.19 -5.58
CA LYS A 196 -2.86 1.53 -6.82
C LYS A 196 -4.37 1.33 -6.75
N VAL A 197 -4.80 0.41 -5.88
CA VAL A 197 -6.17 -0.10 -5.78
C VAL A 197 -7.17 1.03 -5.51
N PRO A 198 -6.96 1.88 -4.49
CA PRO A 198 -7.63 3.17 -4.32
C PRO A 198 -8.08 3.90 -5.60
N VAL A 199 -7.12 4.42 -6.36
CA VAL A 199 -7.37 5.32 -7.48
C VAL A 199 -8.00 4.57 -8.64
N LEU A 200 -7.52 3.35 -8.90
CA LEU A 200 -8.03 2.50 -9.97
C LEU A 200 -9.47 2.05 -9.71
N LEU A 201 -9.77 1.62 -8.49
CA LEU A 201 -11.09 1.14 -8.11
C LEU A 201 -12.08 2.29 -8.10
N GLY A 202 -11.70 3.46 -7.55
CA GLY A 202 -12.52 4.66 -7.58
C GLY A 202 -12.84 5.12 -9.01
N ALA A 203 -11.86 5.10 -9.90
CA ALA A 203 -12.05 5.46 -11.31
C ALA A 203 -12.88 4.41 -12.08
N LYS A 204 -12.60 3.11 -11.91
CA LYS A 204 -13.31 2.01 -12.60
C LYS A 204 -14.75 1.83 -12.14
N THR A 205 -15.03 2.04 -10.85
CA THR A 205 -16.39 1.92 -10.30
C THR A 205 -17.27 3.12 -10.62
N GLY A 206 -16.70 4.18 -11.21
CA GLY A 206 -17.38 5.44 -11.50
C GLY A 206 -17.61 6.29 -10.25
N ASN A 207 -16.96 5.99 -9.12
CA ASN A 207 -17.10 6.75 -7.88
C ASN A 207 -16.29 8.07 -7.91
N LEU A 208 -15.27 8.16 -8.76
CA LEU A 208 -14.43 9.34 -8.95
C LEU A 208 -14.63 9.92 -10.36
N ARG A 209 -14.94 11.21 -10.44
CA ARG A 209 -14.99 11.96 -11.71
C ARG A 209 -13.74 12.82 -11.82
N LEU A 210 -13.08 12.77 -12.99
CA LEU A 210 -12.00 13.68 -13.30
C LEU A 210 -12.54 15.11 -13.33
N ASP A 211 -11.90 16.02 -12.59
CA ASP A 211 -12.24 17.43 -12.51
C ASP A 211 -11.21 18.29 -13.26
N SER A 212 -9.92 18.15 -12.92
CA SER A 212 -8.84 18.91 -13.57
C SER A 212 -7.53 18.13 -13.67
N VAL A 213 -6.68 18.55 -14.62
CA VAL A 213 -5.29 18.14 -14.76
C VAL A 213 -4.44 19.39 -14.89
N GLU A 214 -3.58 19.65 -13.91
CA GLU A 214 -2.79 20.88 -13.80
C GLU A 214 -1.29 20.55 -13.78
N GLU A 215 -0.46 21.27 -14.55
CA GLU A 215 1.00 21.11 -14.50
C GLU A 215 1.55 21.68 -13.17
N ILE A 216 2.36 20.90 -12.46
CA ILE A 216 3.03 21.34 -11.25
C ILE A 216 4.28 22.13 -11.67
N VAL A 217 4.15 23.45 -11.70
CA VAL A 217 5.28 24.36 -11.93
C VAL A 217 6.12 24.38 -10.65
N ILE A 218 7.25 23.68 -10.67
CA ILE A 218 8.27 23.81 -9.63
C ILE A 218 9.02 25.10 -9.93
N GLU A 219 8.56 26.22 -9.38
CA GLU A 219 9.38 27.43 -9.34
C GLU A 219 10.68 27.08 -8.62
N LYS A 220 11.80 27.15 -9.35
CA LYS A 220 13.10 27.15 -8.72
C LYS A 220 13.17 28.46 -7.92
N SER A 221 13.04 28.37 -6.60
CA SER A 221 13.53 29.43 -5.71
C SER A 221 15.00 29.63 -6.08
N ASN A 222 15.31 30.80 -6.63
CA ASN A 222 16.69 31.30 -6.76
C ASN A 222 17.36 31.39 -5.39
#